data_AF-A0A2P9CF69-F1
#
_entry.id   AF-A0A2P9CF69-F1
#
_cell.length_a   1.000
_cell.length_b   1.000
_cell.length_c   1.000
_cell.angle_alpha   90.00
_cell.angle_beta   90.00
_cell.angle_gamma   90.00
#
_symmetry.space_group_name_H-M   'P 1'
#
loop_
_entity.id
_entity.type
_entity.pdbx_description
1 polymer ?
#
loop_
_entity_poly.entity_id
_entity_poly.type
_entity_poly.pdbx_seq_one_letter_code
_entity_poly.pdbx_strand_id
1 'polypeptide(L)'
;MSNASNEKISCPTLKDQKDEHEKQNIVSLNSSCEEEKEIEEHALYVPQNLICLICYDDIDESNYIEYKTDEHSKWYPSKFCLNCTGILIDSQYEKYINSVQKSECLKEQTSLLKLGPPINVKDKNGYPESDDKEIYSLWYFCDKKIHSAKLKGSLMGEERMKLWNELKNFLIKDDKKEL
;
A
#
# COMPACT_ATOMS: atom_id res chain seq x y z
N MET A 1 18.63 -38.21 -3.87
CA MET A 1 19.68 -37.82 -2.91
C MET A 1 20.47 -36.70 -3.57
N SER A 2 19.94 -35.48 -3.51
CA SER A 2 20.17 -34.49 -2.45
C SER A 2 21.56 -33.86 -2.57
N ASN A 3 21.61 -32.65 -3.15
CA ASN A 3 22.20 -31.44 -2.56
C ASN A 3 22.41 -30.39 -3.65
N ALA A 4 21.60 -29.33 -3.61
CA ALA A 4 21.93 -28.05 -4.23
C ALA A 4 21.79 -26.99 -3.14
N SER A 5 22.94 -26.45 -2.76
CA SER A 5 23.11 -25.49 -1.69
C SER A 5 22.85 -24.07 -2.17
N ASN A 6 22.11 -23.32 -1.34
CA ASN A 6 22.19 -21.88 -1.06
C ASN A 6 22.89 -20.97 -2.09
N GLU A 7 22.10 -20.09 -2.71
CA GLU A 7 22.59 -18.78 -3.17
C GLU A 7 21.92 -17.68 -2.33
N LYS A 8 22.72 -17.10 -1.44
CA LYS A 8 22.42 -15.87 -0.70
C LYS A 8 22.62 -14.70 -1.66
N ILE A 9 21.55 -13.95 -1.93
CA ILE A 9 21.64 -12.67 -2.64
C ILE A 9 22.08 -11.62 -1.60
N SER A 10 23.29 -11.11 -1.79
CA SER A 10 23.94 -10.11 -0.95
C SER A 10 24.03 -8.78 -1.71
N CYS A 11 23.56 -7.69 -1.11
CA CYS A 11 23.68 -6.34 -1.65
C CYS A 11 25.11 -5.80 -1.53
N PRO A 12 25.71 -5.20 -2.60
CA PRO A 12 27.08 -4.69 -2.56
C PRO A 12 27.20 -3.23 -2.09
N THR A 13 28.36 -2.92 -1.49
CA THR A 13 28.78 -1.60 -0.94
C THR A 13 30.06 -1.10 -1.64
N LEU A 14 30.13 0.18 -2.04
CA LEU A 14 31.36 0.92 -2.44
C LEU A 14 31.11 2.42 -2.13
N LYS A 15 31.74 3.09 -1.15
CA LYS A 15 33.12 3.65 -0.97
C LYS A 15 33.47 4.90 -1.81
N ASP A 16 33.93 5.92 -1.06
CA ASP A 16 34.30 7.31 -1.40
C ASP A 16 35.46 7.53 -2.38
N GLN A 17 35.50 8.72 -3.01
CA GLN A 17 36.73 9.48 -3.34
C GLN A 17 36.45 10.98 -3.61
N LYS A 18 37.34 11.85 -3.11
CA LYS A 18 37.40 13.34 -3.22
C LYS A 18 38.18 13.79 -4.46
N ASP A 19 37.93 15.01 -4.95
CA ASP A 19 38.97 16.04 -5.27
C ASP A 19 38.36 17.41 -5.68
N GLU A 20 39.08 18.50 -5.37
CA GLU A 20 38.71 19.94 -5.51
C GLU A 20 39.31 20.62 -6.76
N HIS A 21 38.60 21.59 -7.39
CA HIS A 21 39.00 23.02 -7.58
C HIS A 21 38.14 23.82 -8.61
N GLU A 22 37.40 24.80 -8.07
CA GLU A 22 37.38 26.25 -8.38
C GLU A 22 36.86 26.90 -9.70
N LYS A 23 35.70 27.59 -9.53
CA LYS A 23 35.18 28.90 -10.06
C LYS A 23 34.79 29.08 -11.55
N GLN A 24 33.51 29.44 -11.75
CA GLN A 24 33.07 30.80 -12.13
C GLN A 24 31.52 30.98 -12.14
N ASN A 25 31.05 31.75 -11.15
CA ASN A 25 30.02 32.81 -11.18
C ASN A 25 29.00 32.90 -12.35
N ILE A 26 27.73 32.54 -12.10
CA ILE A 26 26.53 33.27 -12.58
C ILE A 26 25.44 33.15 -11.50
N VAL A 27 25.05 34.28 -10.91
CA VAL A 27 23.86 34.43 -10.07
C VAL A 27 22.63 34.24 -10.95
N SER A 28 21.83 33.23 -10.66
CA SER A 28 20.47 33.12 -11.18
C SER A 28 19.54 32.73 -10.04
N LEU A 29 18.54 33.58 -9.80
CA LEU A 29 17.52 33.42 -8.77
C LEU A 29 16.83 32.07 -8.93
N ASN A 30 17.11 31.14 -8.02
CA ASN A 30 16.25 29.98 -7.80
C ASN A 30 15.50 30.24 -6.50
N SER A 31 14.21 30.55 -6.65
CA SER A 31 13.20 30.47 -5.60
C SER A 31 13.10 29.02 -5.15
N SER A 32 13.97 28.58 -4.24
CA SER A 32 13.79 27.31 -3.55
C SER A 32 12.88 27.56 -2.35
N CYS A 33 11.61 27.20 -2.53
CA CYS A 33 10.73 26.89 -1.42
C CYS A 33 11.44 25.77 -0.65
N GLU A 34 11.95 26.06 0.54
CA GLU A 34 12.49 25.03 1.41
C GLU A 34 11.30 24.17 1.84
N GLU A 35 11.16 22.99 1.21
CA GLU A 35 10.33 21.92 1.76
C GLU A 35 10.94 21.54 3.11
N GLU A 36 10.33 22.02 4.19
CA GLU A 36 10.59 21.52 5.54
C GLU A 36 10.35 20.01 5.49
N LYS A 37 11.43 19.22 5.42
CA LYS A 37 11.32 17.76 5.50
C LYS A 37 10.77 17.43 6.88
N GLU A 38 9.49 17.11 6.95
CA GLU A 38 8.89 16.49 8.14
C GLU A 38 9.74 15.26 8.50
N ILE A 39 10.21 15.25 9.74
CA ILE A 39 10.99 14.13 10.28
C ILE A 39 9.99 13.03 10.59
N GLU A 40 9.97 12.00 9.73
CA GLU A 40 9.15 10.81 9.93
C GLU A 40 9.67 9.99 11.12
N GLU A 41 8.85 9.84 12.17
CA GLU A 41 9.17 9.05 13.36
C GLU A 41 8.67 7.61 13.21
N HIS A 42 9.60 6.65 13.24
CA HIS A 42 9.34 5.21 13.10
C HIS A 42 9.82 4.42 14.31
N ALA A 43 9.32 3.20 14.50
CA ALA A 43 9.80 2.31 15.54
C ALA A 43 11.32 2.03 15.41
N LEU A 44 12.03 2.18 16.53
CA LEU A 44 13.46 1.84 16.65
C LEU A 44 13.68 0.33 16.83
N TYR A 45 12.71 -0.37 17.44
CA TYR A 45 12.73 -1.80 17.70
C TYR A 45 11.35 -2.40 17.47
N VAL A 46 11.30 -3.66 17.03
CA VAL A 46 10.04 -4.39 16.87
C VAL A 46 9.55 -4.87 18.24
N PRO A 47 8.28 -4.61 18.62
CA PRO A 47 7.72 -5.14 19.85
C PRO A 47 7.77 -6.68 19.89
N GLN A 48 8.02 -7.23 21.08
CA GLN A 48 8.12 -8.68 21.25
C GLN A 48 6.75 -9.36 21.17
N ASN A 49 6.75 -10.64 20.77
CA ASN A 49 5.58 -11.52 20.73
C ASN A 49 4.43 -11.00 19.85
N LEU A 50 4.76 -10.29 18.76
CA LEU A 50 3.78 -9.93 17.75
C LEU A 50 3.51 -11.12 16.84
N ILE A 51 2.24 -11.33 16.51
CA ILE A 51 1.78 -12.42 15.65
C ILE A 51 0.89 -11.82 14.55
N CYS A 52 1.11 -12.25 13.31
CA CYS A 52 0.29 -11.83 12.18
C CYS A 52 -1.14 -12.37 12.30
N LEU A 53 -2.14 -11.51 12.16
CA LEU A 53 -3.54 -11.92 12.22
C LEU A 53 -4.06 -12.73 11.00
N ILE A 54 -3.26 -12.86 9.93
CA ILE A 54 -3.62 -13.65 8.75
C ILE A 54 -2.97 -15.04 8.78
N CYS A 55 -1.64 -15.10 8.87
CA CYS A 55 -0.92 -16.38 8.82
C CYS A 55 -0.58 -16.96 10.20
N TYR A 56 -0.75 -16.19 11.28
CA TYR A 56 -0.38 -16.56 12.65
C TYR A 56 1.12 -16.83 12.85
N ASP A 57 1.96 -16.41 11.91
CA ASP A 57 3.42 -16.41 12.09
C ASP A 57 3.88 -15.19 12.90
N ASP A 58 5.06 -15.31 13.50
CA ASP A 58 5.70 -14.26 14.26
C ASP A 58 6.03 -13.03 13.39
N ILE A 59 5.86 -11.85 13.97
CA ILE A 59 6.29 -10.58 13.39
C ILE A 59 7.58 -10.14 14.08
N ASP A 60 8.65 -10.00 13.30
CA ASP A 60 9.99 -9.60 13.71
C ASP A 60 10.57 -8.51 12.79
N GLU A 61 11.85 -8.20 12.93
CA GLU A 61 12.53 -7.16 12.15
C GLU A 61 12.52 -7.41 10.63
N SER A 62 12.32 -8.66 10.19
CA SER A 62 12.31 -9.02 8.77
C SER A 62 10.97 -8.69 8.09
N ASN A 63 9.87 -8.66 8.85
CA ASN A 63 8.52 -8.59 8.29
C ASN A 63 7.58 -7.59 9.01
N TYR A 64 8.07 -6.84 10.01
CA TYR A 64 7.32 -5.75 10.65
C TYR A 64 7.11 -4.59 9.69
N ILE A 65 5.89 -4.05 9.72
CA ILE A 65 5.48 -2.91 8.90
C ILE A 65 4.66 -1.91 9.73
N GLU A 66 4.79 -0.65 9.35
CA GLU A 66 3.94 0.44 9.82
C GLU A 66 3.12 1.00 8.66
N TYR A 67 2.05 1.72 8.98
CA TYR A 67 1.20 2.39 8.00
C TYR A 67 0.80 3.80 8.44
N LYS A 68 0.52 4.65 7.45
CA LYS A 68 -0.18 5.92 7.63
C LYS A 68 -1.62 5.81 7.13
N THR A 69 -2.53 6.57 7.73
CA THR A 69 -3.94 6.67 7.31
C THR A 69 -4.15 7.78 6.29
N ASP A 70 -3.33 8.83 6.36
CA ASP A 70 -3.26 9.96 5.46
C ASP A 70 -1.82 10.55 5.46
N GLU A 71 -1.56 11.56 4.64
CA GLU A 71 -0.24 12.16 4.46
C GLU A 71 0.41 12.67 5.77
N HIS A 72 -0.40 13.24 6.67
CA HIS A 72 0.06 13.91 7.89
C HIS A 72 -0.15 13.08 9.16
N SER A 73 -0.83 11.94 9.05
CA SER A 73 -1.00 11.00 10.15
C SER A 73 0.36 10.46 10.63
N LYS A 74 0.44 10.14 11.92
CA LYS A 74 1.58 9.39 12.46
C LYS A 74 1.62 7.97 11.91
N TRP A 75 2.75 7.30 12.08
CA TRP A 75 2.89 5.88 11.76
C TRP A 75 2.23 5.00 12.82
N TYR A 76 1.52 3.97 12.36
CA TYR A 76 0.84 3.00 13.20
C TYR A 76 1.37 1.58 12.92
N PRO A 77 1.57 0.73 13.94
CA PRO A 77 1.97 -0.64 13.74
C PRO A 77 0.86 -1.46 13.06
N SER A 78 1.19 -2.18 11.99
CA SER A 78 0.22 -3.12 11.40
C SER A 78 0.03 -4.36 12.27
N LYS A 79 -1.15 -4.98 12.15
CA LYS A 79 -1.43 -6.32 12.69
C LYS A 79 -1.11 -7.44 11.71
N PHE A 80 -0.65 -7.10 10.50
CA PHE A 80 -0.25 -8.04 9.47
C PHE A 80 1.27 -7.98 9.23
N CYS A 81 1.85 -9.11 8.86
CA CYS A 81 3.24 -9.15 8.41
C CYS A 81 3.35 -8.65 6.97
N LEU A 82 4.57 -8.25 6.60
CA LEU A 82 4.92 -7.78 5.26
C LEU A 82 4.38 -8.67 4.13
N ASN A 83 4.54 -9.99 4.25
CA ASN A 83 4.12 -10.94 3.22
C ASN A 83 2.59 -10.94 3.04
N CYS A 84 1.83 -11.01 4.14
CA CYS A 84 0.36 -10.99 4.07
C CYS A 84 -0.17 -9.66 3.53
N THR A 85 0.45 -8.53 3.90
CA THR A 85 0.12 -7.23 3.30
C THR A 85 0.42 -7.20 1.80
N GLY A 86 1.53 -7.80 1.35
CA GLY A 86 1.83 -7.97 -0.08
C GLY A 86 0.75 -8.76 -0.83
N ILE A 87 0.27 -9.86 -0.26
CA ILE A 87 -0.83 -10.66 -0.84
C ILE A 87 -2.13 -9.85 -0.95
N LEU A 88 -2.41 -8.99 0.03
CA LEU A 88 -3.56 -8.08 -0.03
C LEU A 88 -3.39 -7.05 -1.15
N ILE A 89 -2.22 -6.44 -1.26
CA ILE A 89 -1.87 -5.48 -2.33
C ILE A 89 -2.06 -6.11 -3.71
N ASP A 90 -1.63 -7.36 -3.88
CA ASP A 90 -1.69 -8.07 -5.15
C ASP A 90 -3.11 -8.52 -5.53
N SER A 91 -3.99 -8.77 -4.55
CA SER A 91 -5.25 -9.47 -4.81
C SER A 91 -6.53 -8.63 -4.60
N GLN A 92 -6.51 -7.59 -3.77
CA GLN A 92 -7.76 -6.87 -3.42
C GLN A 92 -8.42 -6.21 -4.63
N TYR A 93 -7.63 -5.64 -5.54
CA TYR A 93 -8.19 -4.95 -6.71
C TYR A 93 -8.88 -5.92 -7.67
N GLU A 94 -8.21 -7.03 -8.02
CA GLU A 94 -8.81 -8.06 -8.87
C GLU A 94 -10.06 -8.68 -8.22
N LYS A 95 -10.03 -8.92 -6.90
CA LYS A 95 -11.20 -9.39 -6.15
C LYS A 95 -12.36 -8.42 -6.28
N TYR A 96 -12.13 -7.11 -6.12
CA TYR A 96 -13.17 -6.09 -6.29
C TYR A 96 -13.81 -6.15 -7.69
N ILE A 97 -12.98 -6.18 -8.75
CA ILE A 97 -13.49 -6.23 -10.14
C ILE A 97 -14.34 -7.47 -10.36
N ASN A 98 -13.84 -8.63 -9.93
CA ASN A 98 -14.57 -9.89 -10.02
C ASN A 98 -15.89 -9.84 -9.23
N SER A 99 -15.89 -9.33 -8.01
CA SER A 99 -17.10 -9.20 -7.18
C SER A 99 -18.13 -8.29 -7.84
N VAL A 100 -17.74 -7.15 -8.42
CA VAL A 100 -18.70 -6.26 -9.10
C VAL A 100 -19.29 -6.90 -10.36
N GLN A 101 -18.46 -7.57 -11.17
CA GLN A 101 -18.88 -8.14 -12.45
C GLN A 101 -19.67 -9.45 -12.30
N LYS A 102 -19.39 -10.23 -11.25
CA LYS A 102 -19.95 -11.57 -11.05
C LYS A 102 -20.95 -11.67 -9.89
N SER A 103 -21.15 -10.61 -9.09
CA SER A 103 -22.14 -10.66 -8.00
C SER A 103 -23.53 -10.88 -8.58
N GLU A 104 -24.25 -11.83 -7.98
CA GLU A 104 -25.67 -12.12 -8.26
C GLU A 104 -26.61 -11.39 -7.28
N CYS A 105 -26.05 -10.59 -6.35
CA CYS A 105 -26.78 -9.88 -5.31
C CYS A 105 -26.78 -8.37 -5.56
N LEU A 106 -27.95 -7.81 -5.94
CA LEU A 106 -28.10 -6.38 -6.22
C LEU A 106 -27.63 -5.49 -5.05
N LYS A 107 -27.90 -5.88 -3.80
CA LYS A 107 -27.50 -5.11 -2.61
C LYS A 107 -25.98 -5.05 -2.46
N GLU A 108 -25.30 -6.18 -2.65
CA GLU A 108 -23.84 -6.27 -2.60
C GLU A 108 -23.22 -5.47 -3.73
N GLN A 109 -23.65 -5.69 -4.97
CA GLN A 109 -23.16 -4.98 -6.15
C GLN A 109 -23.36 -3.47 -6.02
N THR A 110 -24.52 -3.03 -5.53
CA THR A 110 -24.80 -1.61 -5.26
C THR A 110 -23.87 -1.05 -4.19
N SER A 111 -23.58 -1.81 -3.13
CA SER A 111 -22.65 -1.40 -2.08
C SER A 111 -21.23 -1.24 -2.61
N LEU A 112 -20.75 -2.20 -3.42
CA LEU A 112 -19.43 -2.15 -4.06
C LEU A 112 -19.31 -0.97 -5.04
N LEU A 113 -20.35 -0.73 -5.84
CA LEU A 113 -20.38 0.39 -6.78
C LEU A 113 -20.47 1.75 -6.08
N LYS A 114 -21.05 1.84 -4.88
CA LYS A 114 -21.05 3.07 -4.07
C LYS A 114 -19.65 3.42 -3.57
N LEU A 115 -18.86 2.43 -3.17
CA LEU A 115 -17.47 2.62 -2.74
C LEU A 115 -16.56 2.95 -3.93
N GLY A 116 -16.83 2.33 -5.08
CA GLY A 116 -16.01 2.45 -6.29
C GLY A 116 -14.71 1.63 -6.22
N PRO A 117 -13.93 1.59 -7.32
CA PRO A 117 -12.73 0.77 -7.39
C PRO A 117 -11.67 1.22 -6.36
N PRO A 118 -11.13 0.31 -5.54
CA PRO A 118 -10.16 0.69 -4.52
C PRO A 118 -8.83 1.09 -5.14
N ILE A 119 -8.09 2.00 -4.49
CA ILE A 119 -6.78 2.47 -4.96
C ILE A 119 -5.67 1.82 -4.15
N ASN A 120 -5.75 1.91 -2.83
CA ASN A 120 -4.80 1.40 -1.86
C ASN A 120 -5.39 0.26 -1.03
N VAL A 121 -4.50 -0.47 -0.35
CA VAL A 121 -4.87 -1.60 0.50
C VAL A 121 -5.72 -1.14 1.69
N LYS A 122 -6.72 -1.94 2.03
CA LYS A 122 -7.63 -1.72 3.15
C LYS A 122 -7.85 -3.02 3.91
N ASP A 123 -7.85 -2.96 5.23
CA ASP A 123 -8.33 -4.03 6.10
C ASP A 123 -8.57 -3.48 7.51
N LYS A 124 -9.80 -3.64 8.02
CA LYS A 124 -10.18 -3.10 9.33
C LYS A 124 -9.42 -3.73 10.50
N ASN A 125 -9.04 -5.00 10.39
CA ASN A 125 -8.36 -5.71 11.47
C ASN A 125 -6.83 -5.55 11.36
N GLY A 126 -6.32 -5.51 10.12
CA GLY A 126 -4.90 -5.28 9.82
C GLY A 126 -4.45 -3.85 10.10
N TYR A 127 -5.33 -2.89 9.86
CA TYR A 127 -5.07 -1.45 9.99
C TYR A 127 -6.17 -0.77 10.84
N PRO A 128 -6.22 -1.03 12.16
CA PRO A 128 -7.34 -0.59 13.00
C PRO A 128 -7.60 0.92 13.02
N GLU A 129 -6.56 1.72 12.84
CA GLU A 129 -6.63 3.19 12.90
C GLU A 129 -7.12 3.80 11.58
N SER A 130 -7.33 2.99 10.53
CA SER A 130 -7.81 3.48 9.24
C SER A 130 -9.33 3.73 9.20
N ASP A 131 -10.08 3.43 10.27
CA ASP A 131 -11.54 3.55 10.31
C ASP A 131 -12.23 2.84 9.13
N ASP A 132 -11.74 1.65 8.76
CA ASP A 132 -12.22 0.89 7.60
C ASP A 132 -12.04 1.66 6.27
N LYS A 133 -11.06 2.55 6.18
CA LYS A 133 -10.64 3.21 4.94
C LYS A 133 -9.35 2.61 4.41
N GLU A 134 -9.02 2.95 3.17
CA GLU A 134 -7.73 2.61 2.56
C GLU A 134 -6.60 3.34 3.30
N ILE A 135 -5.47 2.65 3.49
CA ILE A 135 -4.27 3.26 4.09
C ILE A 135 -3.52 4.07 3.02
N TYR A 136 -2.70 5.01 3.46
CA TYR A 136 -1.99 5.95 2.60
C TYR A 136 -0.64 5.40 2.13
N SER A 137 0.22 5.02 3.08
CA SER A 137 1.57 4.53 2.83
C SER A 137 1.94 3.45 3.82
N LEU A 138 2.99 2.71 3.47
CA LEU A 138 3.59 1.67 4.29
C LEU A 138 5.03 2.04 4.59
N TRP A 139 5.56 1.54 5.69
CA TRP A 139 6.99 1.59 5.98
C TRP A 139 7.46 0.22 6.43
N TYR A 140 8.57 -0.25 5.89
CA TYR A 140 9.08 -1.59 6.17
C TYR A 140 10.30 -1.51 7.08
N PHE A 141 10.27 -2.28 8.18
CA PHE A 141 11.36 -2.24 9.15
C PHE A 141 12.67 -2.80 8.60
N CYS A 142 12.59 -3.81 7.73
CA CYS A 142 13.74 -4.53 7.23
C CYS A 142 14.63 -3.69 6.30
N ASP A 143 14.05 -2.76 5.54
CA ASP A 143 14.77 -1.89 4.62
C ASP A 143 14.77 -0.40 5.02
N LYS A 144 14.00 -0.05 6.07
CA LYS A 144 13.87 1.31 6.62
C LYS A 144 13.34 2.31 5.60
N LYS A 145 12.49 1.88 4.66
CA LYS A 145 11.95 2.73 3.59
C LYS A 145 10.43 2.78 3.61
N ILE A 146 9.92 3.88 3.06
CA ILE A 146 8.50 4.07 2.76
C ILE A 146 8.19 3.37 1.43
N HIS A 147 7.08 2.65 1.43
CA HIS A 147 6.53 1.92 0.29
C HIS A 147 5.10 2.36 0.00
N SER A 148 4.70 2.18 -1.25
CA SER A 148 3.34 2.48 -1.67
C SER A 148 2.34 1.47 -1.10
N ALA A 149 1.20 1.97 -0.61
CA ALA A 149 0.06 1.13 -0.25
C ALA A 149 -0.83 0.77 -1.45
N LYS A 150 -0.49 1.24 -2.65
CA LYS A 150 -1.29 1.12 -3.85
C LYS A 150 -1.45 -0.33 -4.28
N LEU A 151 -2.69 -0.74 -4.53
CA LEU A 151 -3.02 -2.07 -5.02
C LEU A 151 -2.45 -2.30 -6.43
N LYS A 152 -2.07 -3.55 -6.69
CA LYS A 152 -1.65 -3.98 -8.02
C LYS A 152 -2.81 -3.86 -9.01
N GLY A 153 -2.56 -3.16 -10.12
CA GLY A 153 -3.56 -2.91 -11.16
C GLY A 153 -4.58 -1.82 -10.84
N SER A 154 -4.57 -1.21 -9.66
CA SER A 154 -5.52 -0.12 -9.37
C SER A 154 -5.29 1.08 -10.27
N LEU A 155 -6.38 1.72 -10.70
CA LEU A 155 -6.34 2.91 -11.54
C LEU A 155 -6.54 4.16 -10.67
N MET A 156 -6.05 5.29 -11.16
CA MET A 156 -6.21 6.61 -10.51
C MET A 156 -6.73 7.65 -11.50
N GLY A 157 -7.23 8.77 -10.98
CA GLY A 157 -7.68 9.90 -11.80
C GLY A 157 -8.77 9.52 -12.81
N GLU A 158 -8.61 10.00 -14.05
CA GLU A 158 -9.59 9.83 -15.12
C GLU A 158 -9.82 8.36 -15.51
N GLU A 159 -8.77 7.54 -15.53
CA GLU A 159 -8.88 6.11 -15.86
C GLU A 159 -9.73 5.36 -14.84
N ARG A 160 -9.56 5.67 -13.55
CA ARG A 160 -10.41 5.12 -12.48
C ARG A 160 -11.87 5.51 -12.68
N MET A 161 -12.12 6.78 -13.01
CA MET A 161 -13.48 7.28 -13.22
C MET A 161 -14.14 6.64 -14.44
N LYS A 162 -13.39 6.46 -15.53
CA LYS A 162 -13.86 5.77 -16.73
C LYS A 162 -14.26 4.33 -16.42
N LEU A 163 -13.38 3.56 -15.78
CA LEU A 163 -13.67 2.19 -15.37
C LEU A 163 -14.89 2.13 -14.44
N TRP A 164 -14.96 3.03 -13.45
CA TRP A 164 -16.08 3.04 -12.51
C TRP A 164 -17.42 3.31 -13.21
N ASN A 165 -17.44 4.18 -14.21
CA ASN A 165 -18.64 4.42 -15.03
C ASN A 165 -19.00 3.22 -15.90
N GLU A 166 -18.02 2.52 -16.46
CA GLU A 166 -18.24 1.26 -17.19
C GLU A 166 -18.82 0.18 -16.27
N LEU A 167 -18.30 0.04 -15.04
CA LEU A 167 -18.78 -0.94 -14.06
C LEU A 167 -20.24 -0.69 -13.65
N LYS A 168 -20.69 0.57 -13.59
CA LYS A 168 -22.09 0.91 -13.29
C LYS A 168 -23.07 0.38 -14.35
N ASN A 169 -22.61 0.09 -15.57
CA ASN A 169 -23.46 -0.49 -16.61
C ASN A 169 -23.81 -1.97 -16.35
N PHE A 170 -23.05 -2.66 -15.50
CA PHE A 170 -23.30 -4.04 -15.10
C PHE A 170 -24.29 -4.17 -13.93
N LEU A 171 -24.86 -3.04 -13.46
CA LEU A 171 -25.83 -3.06 -12.38
C LEU A 171 -27.01 -3.97 -12.76
N ILE A 172 -27.25 -4.99 -11.94
CA ILE A 172 -28.41 -5.86 -12.08
C ILE A 172 -29.65 -4.98 -12.06
N LYS A 173 -30.46 -5.05 -13.13
CA LYS A 173 -31.74 -4.36 -13.18
C LYS A 173 -32.75 -5.23 -12.44
N ASP A 174 -33.38 -4.67 -11.41
CA ASP A 174 -34.51 -5.29 -10.75
C ASP A 174 -35.70 -5.21 -11.73
N ASP A 175 -35.86 -6.22 -12.58
CA ASP A 175 -37.06 -6.39 -13.40
C ASP A 175 -38.22 -6.88 -12.50
N LYS A 176 -38.53 -6.13 -11.44
CA LYS A 176 -39.83 -6.22 -10.77
C LYS A 176 -40.83 -5.34 -11.50
N LYS A 177 -41.20 -5.79 -12.70
CA LYS A 177 -42.55 -5.61 -13.21
C LYS A 177 -43.42 -6.68 -12.59
N GLU A 178 -44.28 -6.34 -11.64
CA GLU A 178 -45.63 -6.90 -11.47
C GLU A 178 -46.46 -5.76 -10.83
N LEU A 179 -47.23 -5.03 -11.64
CA LEU A 179 -48.67 -5.21 -11.91
C LEU A 179 -49.56 -4.66 -10.79
#